data_AF-A0A848AT22-F1
#
_entry.id   AF-A0A848AT22-F1
#
_cell.length_a   1.000
_cell.length_b   1.000
_cell.length_c   1.000
_cell.angle_alpha   90.00
_cell.angle_beta   90.00
_cell.angle_gamma   90.00
#
_symmetry.space_group_name_H-M   'P 1'
#
loop_
_entity.id
_entity.type
_entity.pdbx_description
1 polymer ?
#
loop_
_entity_poly.entity_id
_entity_poly.type
_entity_poly.pdbx_seq_one_letter_code
_entity_poly.pdbx_strand_id
1 'polypeptide(L)' 'MNSGLGERMGTHEDLVYAIAHTLLGGEGCDYRKIKAASPEFGEELVEAIRVLRENVPEYRDVKVPGLDEE' A
#
# COMPACT_ATOMS: atom_id res chain seq x y z
N MET A 1 -3.48 12.20 -32.09
CA MET A 1 -2.29 11.89 -31.29
C MET A 1 -2.79 11.61 -29.87
N ASN A 2 -2.91 10.34 -29.50
CA ASN A 2 -3.32 9.98 -28.15
C ASN A 2 -2.12 10.23 -27.23
N SER A 3 -2.30 11.13 -26.27
CA SER A 3 -1.33 11.43 -25.24
C SER A 3 -0.97 10.15 -24.49
N GLY A 4 0.26 9.66 -24.64
CA GLY A 4 0.81 8.46 -23.97
C GLY A 4 0.95 8.56 -22.44
N LEU A 5 0.07 9.33 -21.79
CA LEU A 5 -0.08 9.42 -20.35
C LEU A 5 -0.80 8.19 -19.79
N GLY A 6 -1.79 7.65 -20.51
CA GLY A 6 -2.55 6.48 -20.08
C GLY A 6 -1.75 5.18 -20.00
N GLU A 7 -0.71 5.03 -20.83
CA GLU A 7 0.18 3.85 -20.82
C GLU A 7 1.27 3.94 -19.72
N ARG A 8 1.44 5.11 -19.10
CA ARG A 8 2.46 5.35 -18.05
C ARG A 8 1.86 5.42 -16.65
N MET A 9 0.55 5.56 -16.52
CA MET A 9 -0.14 5.44 -15.24
C MET A 9 -0.45 3.96 -15.02
N GLY A 10 0.24 3.33 -14.08
CA GLY A 10 -0.12 1.99 -13.60
C GLY A 10 -1.59 1.94 -13.18
N THR A 11 -2.12 0.73 -13.05
CA THR A 11 -3.50 0.53 -12.59
C THR A 11 -3.67 1.00 -11.14
N HIS A 12 -4.92 1.20 -10.73
CA HIS A 12 -5.24 1.44 -9.31
C HIS A 12 -4.67 0.33 -8.41
N GLU A 13 -4.76 -0.92 -8.85
CA GLU A 13 -4.20 -2.07 -8.15
C GLU A 13 -2.68 -1.98 -8.03
N ASP A 14 -1.96 -1.59 -9.09
CA ASP A 14 -0.51 -1.39 -9.05
C ASP A 14 -0.11 -0.32 -8.02
N LEU A 15 -0.89 0.75 -7.92
CA LEU A 15 -0.67 1.82 -6.94
C LEU A 15 -0.87 1.32 -5.51
N VAL A 16 -1.95 0.56 -5.25
CA VAL A 16 -2.23 -0.03 -3.95
C VAL A 16 -1.06 -0.93 -3.53
N TYR A 17 -0.61 -1.85 -4.40
CA TYR A 17 0.50 -2.74 -4.08
C TYR A 17 1.83 -1.98 -3.89
N ALA A 18 2.13 -0.98 -4.72
CA ALA A 18 3.35 -0.18 -4.58
C ALA A 18 3.41 0.54 -3.22
N ILE A 19 2.28 1.10 -2.76
CA ILE A 19 2.21 1.78 -1.47
C ILE A 19 2.26 0.75 -0.33
N ALA A 20 1.60 -0.40 -0.45
CA ALA A 20 1.69 -1.49 0.53
C ALA A 20 3.14 -1.98 0.70
N HIS A 21 3.89 -2.13 -0.40
CA HIS A 21 5.33 -2.41 -0.37
C HIS A 21 6.12 -1.31 0.33
N THR A 22 5.80 -0.04 0.10
CA THR A 22 6.47 1.11 0.74
C THR A 22 6.26 1.09 2.26
N LEU A 23 5.02 0.83 2.71
CA LEU A 23 4.66 0.70 4.12
C LEU A 23 5.39 -0.47 4.79
N LEU A 24 5.43 -1.63 4.13
CA LEU A 24 6.16 -2.82 4.60
C LEU A 24 7.68 -2.72 4.43
N GLY A 25 8.18 -1.80 3.61
CA GLY A 25 9.60 -1.47 3.50
C GLY A 25 10.11 -0.56 4.61
N GLY A 26 9.20 -0.02 5.44
CA GLY A 26 9.56 0.93 6.49
C GLY A 26 10.00 2.29 5.96
N GLU A 27 9.69 2.64 4.70
CA GLU A 27 10.16 3.87 4.04
C GLU A 27 9.40 5.15 4.48
N GLY A 28 8.95 5.21 5.74
CA GLY A 28 8.50 6.45 6.37
C GLY A 28 7.07 6.88 6.06
N CYS A 29 6.21 5.97 5.60
CA CYS A 29 4.77 6.24 5.44
C CYS A 29 3.99 5.82 6.70
N ASP A 30 3.13 6.70 7.24
CA ASP A 30 2.25 6.39 8.39
C ASP A 30 0.85 6.06 7.85
N TYR A 31 0.40 4.82 8.08
CA TYR A 31 -0.89 4.33 7.59
C TYR A 31 -2.07 5.20 8.06
N ARG A 32 -2.00 5.77 9.27
CA ARG A 32 -3.09 6.63 9.81
C ARG A 32 -3.30 7.87 8.95
N LYS A 33 -2.24 8.43 8.39
CA LYS A 33 -2.34 9.61 7.50
C LYS A 33 -3.03 9.26 6.19
N ILE A 34 -2.78 8.07 5.66
CA ILE A 34 -3.45 7.59 4.44
C ILE A 34 -4.93 7.36 4.73
N LYS A 35 -5.26 6.58 5.77
CA LYS A 35 -6.63 6.29 6.20
C LYS A 35 -7.44 7.56 6.48
N ALA A 36 -6.83 8.57 7.10
CA ALA A 36 -7.48 9.86 7.37
C ALA A 36 -7.77 10.67 6.09
N ALA A 37 -6.88 10.60 5.09
CA ALA A 37 -7.07 11.29 3.82
C ALA A 37 -8.05 10.57 2.89
N SER A 38 -8.04 9.24 2.91
CA SER A 38 -8.94 8.38 2.14
C SER A 38 -9.18 7.06 2.87
N PRO A 39 -10.34 6.89 3.54
CA PRO A 39 -10.66 5.67 4.27
C PRO A 39 -10.74 4.43 3.37
N GLU A 40 -11.41 4.55 2.21
CA GLU A 40 -11.59 3.44 1.25
C GLU A 40 -10.23 2.93 0.73
N PHE A 41 -9.33 3.86 0.38
CA PHE A 41 -7.98 3.49 -0.05
C PHE A 41 -7.16 2.87 1.10
N GLY A 42 -7.40 3.31 2.33
CA GLY A 42 -6.84 2.69 3.53
C GLY A 42 -7.25 1.22 3.66
N GLU A 43 -8.53 0.89 3.48
CA GLU A 43 -9.03 -0.48 3.54
C GLU A 43 -8.40 -1.38 2.46
N GLU A 44 -8.27 -0.88 1.23
CA GLU A 44 -7.59 -1.60 0.15
C GLU A 44 -6.12 -1.90 0.48
N LEU A 45 -5.42 -0.95 1.12
CA LEU A 45 -4.04 -1.15 1.57
C LEU A 45 -3.94 -2.22 2.66
N VAL A 46 -4.92 -2.33 3.56
CA VAL A 46 -4.92 -3.39 4.58
C VAL A 46 -5.00 -4.77 3.93
N GLU A 47 -5.89 -4.94 2.96
CA GLU A 47 -6.01 -6.21 2.23
C GLU A 47 -4.73 -6.51 1.44
N ALA A 48 -4.16 -5.53 0.74
CA ALA A 48 -2.90 -5.72 0.02
C ALA A 48 -1.72 -6.06 0.95
N ILE A 49 -1.60 -5.40 2.09
CA ILE A 49 -0.60 -5.72 3.13
C ILE A 49 -0.78 -7.15 3.63
N ARG A 50 -2.03 -7.59 3.87
CA ARG A 50 -2.32 -8.96 4.29
C ARG A 50 -1.86 -9.98 3.25
N VAL A 51 -2.23 -9.78 1.99
CA VAL A 51 -1.80 -10.63 0.87
C VAL A 51 -0.27 -10.68 0.77
N LEU A 52 0.40 -9.54 0.88
CA LEU A 52 1.86 -9.47 0.84
C LEU A 52 2.50 -10.22 2.02
N ARG A 53 1.99 -10.09 3.25
CA ARG A 53 2.49 -10.85 4.42
C ARG A 53 2.33 -12.37 4.28
N GLU A 54 1.25 -12.80 3.62
CA GLU A 54 0.98 -14.23 3.37
C GLU A 54 1.95 -14.80 2.32
N ASN A 55 2.27 -14.03 1.27
CA ASN A 55 3.01 -14.51 0.09
C ASN A 55 4.49 -14.14 0.04
N VAL A 56 4.92 -13.09 0.76
CA VAL A 56 6.29 -12.57 0.76
C VAL A 56 6.89 -12.76 2.17
N PRO A 57 7.77 -13.77 2.37
CA PRO A 57 8.33 -14.10 3.68
C PRO A 57 8.98 -12.92 4.41
N GLU A 58 9.63 -12.01 3.68
CA GLU A 58 10.31 -10.83 4.19
C GLU A 58 9.37 -9.85 4.88
N TYR A 59 8.09 -9.84 4.50
CA TYR A 59 7.10 -8.91 5.05
C TYR A 59 6.29 -9.47 6.20
N ARG A 60 6.31 -10.80 6.40
CA ARG A 60 5.43 -11.52 7.33
C ARG A 60 5.35 -10.90 8.72
N ASP A 61 6.51 -10.52 9.26
CA ASP A 61 6.64 -10.01 10.63
C ASP A 61 6.92 -8.50 10.69
N VAL A 62 6.92 -7.80 9.54
CA VAL A 62 7.16 -6.36 9.51
C VAL A 62 5.95 -5.64 10.10
N LYS A 63 6.19 -4.80 11.11
CA LYS A 63 5.17 -3.92 11.68
C LYS A 63 5.00 -2.67 10.84
N VAL A 64 3.75 -2.35 10.52
CA VAL A 64 3.34 -1.14 9.80
C VAL A 64 2.87 -0.12 10.85
N PRO A 65 3.61 0.99 11.04
CA PRO A 65 3.23 2.03 11.99
C PRO A 65 1.83 2.58 11.70
N GLY A 66 1.03 2.73 12.76
CA GLY A 66 -0.33 3.22 12.65
C GLY A 66 -1.36 2.20 12.10
N LEU A 67 -0.94 1.03 11.62
CA LEU A 67 -1.84 -0.09 11.29
C LEU A 67 -1.84 -1.15 12.39
N ASP A 68 -0.67 -1.66 12.79
CA ASP A 68 -0.57 -2.76 13.77
C ASP A 68 -0.52 -2.28 15.24
N GLU A 69 -0.60 -0.97 15.46
CA GLU A 69 -0.53 -0.33 16.78
C GLU A 69 -1.92 0.05 17.33
N GLU A 70 -2.99 -0.11 16.53
CA GLU A 70 -4.40 -0.03 16.97
C GLU A 70 -4.86 -1.34 17.62
#